data_AF-A0A815DS06-F1
#
_entry.id   AF-A0A815DS06-F1
#
_cell.length_a   1.000
_cell.length_b   1.000
_cell.length_c   1.000
_cell.angle_alpha   90.00
_cell.angle_beta   90.00
_cell.angle_gamma   90.00
#
_symmetry.space_group_name_H-M   'P 1'
#
loop_
_entity.id
_entity.type
_entity.pdbx_description
1 polymer ?
#
loop_
_entity_poly.entity_id
_entity_poly.type
_entity_poly.pdbx_seq_one_letter_code
_entity_poly.pdbx_strand_id
1 'polypeptide(L)'
;MAFVHMTDRIEFMNLAYLILLNEKTPKPTELVQQLLHVTSLMQGDIDGRNITGEVSICLQLLSNIMQTIYQYFQEKDVQNATLMVDIQQWITATLKASIRVSRDGIICLSKFLNQPTCHLSLPMKQFLFEELSNIYIETFQQNRIGANRQFTYFWDRICLLSIIMDCLPDPNLDNL
;
A
#
# COMPACT_ATOMS: atom_id res chain seq x y z
N MET A 1 22.81 -3.61 1.15
CA MET A 1 21.84 -4.07 2.18
C MET A 1 21.50 -3.02 3.23
N ALA A 2 22.43 -2.18 3.73
CA ALA A 2 22.12 -1.18 4.77
C ALA A 2 21.09 -0.08 4.36
N PHE A 3 21.03 0.30 3.09
CA PHE A 3 20.17 1.39 2.61
C PHE A 3 18.67 1.04 2.62
N VAL A 4 18.32 -0.22 2.33
CA VAL A 4 16.92 -0.69 2.27
C VAL A 4 16.26 -0.56 3.65
N HIS A 5 16.97 -1.01 4.70
CA HIS A 5 16.49 -0.87 6.08
C HIS A 5 16.30 0.57 6.55
N MET A 6 16.99 1.55 5.96
CA MET A 6 16.83 2.95 6.33
C MET A 6 15.58 3.57 5.69
N THR A 7 15.30 3.23 4.43
CA THR A 7 14.09 3.68 3.72
C THR A 7 12.83 3.16 4.41
N ASP A 8 12.76 1.87 4.73
CA ASP A 8 11.59 1.29 5.41
C ASP A 8 11.33 1.95 6.78
N ARG A 9 12.41 2.30 7.51
CA ARG A 9 12.30 3.03 8.79
C ARG A 9 11.75 4.44 8.59
N ILE A 10 12.20 5.16 7.56
CA ILE A 10 11.70 6.50 7.25
C ILE A 10 10.21 6.44 6.87
N GLU A 11 9.81 5.47 6.06
CA GLU A 11 8.41 5.27 5.66
C GLU A 11 7.52 5.03 6.88
N PHE A 12 7.94 4.15 7.81
CA PHE A 12 7.21 3.94 9.05
C PHE A 12 7.18 5.19 9.93
N MET A 13 8.32 5.90 10.07
CA MET A 13 8.38 7.15 10.84
C MET A 13 7.43 8.21 10.28
N ASN A 14 7.29 8.31 8.95
CA ASN A 14 6.35 9.22 8.32
C ASN A 14 4.89 8.87 8.68
N LEU A 15 4.52 7.58 8.65
CA LEU A 15 3.20 7.14 9.10
C LEU A 15 2.97 7.47 10.58
N ALA A 16 3.92 7.15 11.44
CA ALA A 16 3.84 7.45 12.87
C ALA A 16 3.69 8.95 13.12
N TYR A 17 4.42 9.78 12.37
CA TYR A 17 4.32 11.23 12.46
C TYR A 17 2.96 11.76 12.03
N LEU A 18 2.39 11.25 10.92
CA LEU A 18 1.02 11.59 10.49
C LEU A 18 -0.02 11.25 11.58
N ILE A 19 0.10 10.08 12.20
CA ILE A 19 -0.79 9.66 13.30
C ILE A 19 -0.68 10.61 14.50
N LEU A 20 0.54 11.00 14.87
CA LEU A 20 0.80 11.90 16.00
C LEU A 20 0.31 13.33 15.74
N LEU A 21 0.37 13.80 14.49
CA LEU A 21 -0.12 15.13 14.11
C LEU A 21 -1.64 15.20 13.94
N ASN A 22 -2.30 14.06 13.70
CA ASN A 22 -3.74 14.04 13.49
C ASN A 22 -4.48 14.25 14.82
N GLU A 23 -4.97 15.47 15.05
CA GLU A 23 -5.68 15.89 16.26
C GLU A 23 -6.96 15.08 16.54
N LYS A 24 -7.50 14.37 15.54
CA LYS A 24 -8.68 13.51 15.67
C LYS A 24 -8.34 12.08 16.06
N THR A 25 -7.06 11.72 16.12
CA THR A 25 -6.62 10.42 16.60
C THR A 25 -6.67 10.40 18.14
N PRO A 26 -7.51 9.56 18.77
CA PRO A 26 -7.49 9.42 20.21
C PRO A 26 -6.19 8.74 20.65
N LYS A 27 -5.50 9.29 21.66
CA LYS A 27 -4.25 8.74 22.24
C LYS A 27 -3.26 8.24 21.16
N PRO A 28 -2.78 9.09 20.25
CA PRO A 28 -2.04 8.67 19.06
C PRO A 28 -0.77 7.88 19.36
N THR A 29 -0.09 8.15 20.48
CA THR A 29 1.07 7.38 20.94
C THR A 29 0.76 5.91 21.19
N GLU A 30 -0.43 5.59 21.70
CA GLU A 30 -0.89 4.21 21.94
C GLU A 30 -1.02 3.47 20.60
N LEU A 31 -1.65 4.09 19.60
CA LEU A 31 -1.75 3.53 18.25
C LEU A 31 -0.38 3.31 17.60
N VAL A 32 0.54 4.27 17.71
CA VAL A 32 1.91 4.11 17.18
C VAL A 32 2.64 2.95 17.85
N GLN A 33 2.48 2.78 19.17
CA GLN A 33 3.08 1.64 19.88
C GLN A 33 2.50 0.29 19.43
N GLN A 34 1.19 0.21 19.20
CA GLN A 34 0.56 -1.00 18.65
C GLN A 34 1.09 -1.32 17.25
N LEU A 35 1.22 -0.32 16.38
CA LEU A 35 1.78 -0.47 15.04
C LEU A 35 3.25 -0.90 15.06
N LEU A 36 4.07 -0.33 15.96
CA LEU A 36 5.45 -0.75 16.18
C LEU A 36 5.53 -2.22 16.61
N HIS A 37 4.64 -2.65 17.49
CA HIS A 37 4.61 -4.04 17.94
C HIS A 37 4.28 -5.00 16.79
N VAL A 38 3.22 -4.73 16.03
CA VAL A 38 2.79 -5.54 14.88
C VAL A 38 3.87 -5.61 13.80
N THR A 39 4.51 -4.48 13.49
CA THR A 39 5.58 -4.43 12.49
C THR A 39 6.84 -5.15 12.96
N SER A 40 7.21 -5.04 14.24
CA SER A 40 8.38 -5.74 14.80
C SER A 40 8.23 -7.26 14.85
N LEU A 41 7.03 -7.77 15.18
CA LEU A 41 6.74 -9.20 15.20
C LEU A 41 6.82 -9.81 13.80
N MET A 42 6.30 -9.09 12.81
CA MET A 42 6.24 -9.58 11.43
C MET A 42 7.57 -9.45 10.69
N GLN A 43 8.46 -8.55 11.12
CA GLN A 43 9.79 -8.44 10.53
C GLN A 43 10.64 -9.70 10.76
N GLY A 44 10.47 -10.38 11.91
CA GLY A 44 11.10 -11.67 12.18
C GLY A 44 10.65 -12.80 11.25
N ASP A 45 9.40 -12.78 10.78
CA ASP A 45 8.86 -13.74 9.82
C ASP A 45 9.21 -13.40 8.37
N ILE A 46 9.41 -12.12 8.09
CA ILE A 46 9.77 -11.60 6.76
C ILE A 46 11.26 -11.87 6.45
N ASP A 47 12.15 -11.79 7.44
CA ASP A 47 13.58 -12.14 7.29
C ASP A 47 13.82 -13.63 6.94
N GLY A 48 12.84 -14.51 7.19
CA GLY A 48 12.89 -15.94 6.84
C GLY A 48 12.41 -16.29 5.43
N ARG A 49 11.72 -15.36 4.73
CA ARG A 49 11.32 -15.51 3.32
C ARG A 49 12.34 -14.76 2.49
N ASN A 50 12.79 -15.30 1.36
CA ASN A 50 13.69 -14.57 0.44
C ASN A 50 12.99 -13.28 -0.03
N ILE A 51 13.23 -12.17 0.68
CA ILE A 51 12.73 -10.86 0.31
C ILE A 51 13.51 -10.45 -0.93
N THR A 52 12.88 -10.53 -2.09
CA THR A 52 13.33 -9.74 -3.23
C THR A 52 13.20 -8.29 -2.78
N GLY A 53 14.33 -7.57 -2.64
CA GLY A 53 14.41 -6.21 -2.11
C GLY A 53 13.76 -5.13 -3.00
N GLU A 54 12.60 -5.44 -3.57
CA GLU A 54 11.90 -4.66 -4.59
C GLU A 54 10.63 -4.00 -4.06
N VAL A 55 10.06 -4.46 -2.93
CA VAL A 55 8.83 -3.89 -2.34
C VAL A 55 9.08 -3.51 -0.88
N SER A 56 8.73 -2.26 -0.51
CA SER A 56 8.84 -1.75 0.87
C SER A 56 8.19 -2.68 1.89
N ILE A 57 8.85 -2.86 3.05
CA ILE A 57 8.31 -3.68 4.15
C ILE A 57 6.98 -3.09 4.64
N CYS A 58 6.85 -1.77 4.67
CA CYS A 58 5.60 -1.12 5.05
C CYS A 58 4.44 -1.48 4.11
N LEU A 59 4.70 -1.60 2.81
CA LEU A 59 3.69 -2.02 1.83
C LEU A 59 3.35 -3.50 1.95
N GLN A 60 4.33 -4.35 2.26
CA GLN A 60 4.07 -5.78 2.54
C GLN A 60 3.19 -5.96 3.79
N LEU A 61 3.35 -5.09 4.78
CA LEU A 61 2.59 -5.10 6.04
C LEU A 61 1.29 -4.29 5.97
N LEU A 62 0.93 -3.74 4.81
CA LEU A 62 -0.15 -2.77 4.69
C LEU A 62 -1.49 -3.30 5.21
N SER A 63 -1.81 -4.57 4.94
CA SER A 63 -3.04 -5.20 5.45
C SER A 63 -3.09 -5.22 6.99
N ASN A 64 -1.97 -5.56 7.62
CA ASN A 64 -1.86 -5.58 9.08
C ASN A 64 -1.95 -4.16 9.66
N ILE A 65 -1.23 -3.20 9.06
CA ILE A 65 -1.27 -1.78 9.47
C ILE A 65 -2.71 -1.25 9.41
N MET A 66 -3.41 -1.49 8.30
CA MET A 66 -4.78 -1.03 8.09
C MET A 66 -5.76 -1.68 9.06
N GLN A 67 -5.61 -2.98 9.30
CA GLN A 67 -6.42 -3.71 10.26
C GLN A 67 -6.23 -3.17 11.69
N THR A 68 -4.97 -2.95 12.11
CA THR A 68 -4.66 -2.39 13.44
C THR A 68 -5.25 -1.00 13.61
N ILE A 69 -5.09 -0.12 12.62
CA ILE A 69 -5.67 1.23 12.69
C ILE A 69 -7.20 1.14 12.77
N TYR A 70 -7.83 0.32 11.93
CA TYR A 70 -9.29 0.17 11.94
C TYR A 70 -9.83 -0.32 13.29
N GLN A 71 -9.24 -1.39 13.84
CA GLN A 71 -9.61 -1.94 15.15
C GLN A 71 -9.46 -0.90 16.25
N TYR A 72 -8.36 -0.15 16.23
CA TYR A 72 -8.12 0.91 17.20
C TYR A 72 -9.23 1.99 17.16
N PHE A 73 -9.63 2.44 15.97
CA PHE A 73 -10.69 3.45 15.85
C PHE A 73 -12.07 2.90 16.25
N GLN A 74 -12.35 1.62 15.98
CA GLN A 74 -13.56 0.97 16.49
C GLN A 74 -13.58 0.90 18.02
N GLU A 75 -12.48 0.51 18.66
CA GLU A 75 -12.39 0.41 20.13
C GLU A 75 -12.57 1.76 20.82
N LYS A 76 -12.17 2.85 20.16
CA LYS A 76 -12.33 4.21 20.70
C LYS A 76 -13.67 4.84 20.32
N ASP A 77 -14.52 4.16 19.56
CA ASP A 77 -15.81 4.66 19.05
C ASP A 77 -15.67 5.99 18.28
N VAL A 78 -14.63 6.10 17.45
CA VAL A 78 -14.34 7.30 16.65
C VAL A 78 -14.27 6.93 15.18
N GLN A 79 -14.99 7.67 14.34
CA GLN A 79 -14.72 7.68 12.90
C GLN A 79 -13.67 8.74 12.59
N ASN A 80 -12.57 8.36 11.93
CA ASN A 80 -11.54 9.31 11.50
C ASN A 80 -11.24 9.17 10.00
N ALA A 81 -12.10 9.80 9.20
CA ALA A 81 -11.92 9.89 7.76
C ALA A 81 -10.63 10.63 7.37
N THR A 82 -10.17 11.59 8.18
CA THR A 82 -8.95 12.37 7.90
C THR A 82 -7.71 11.50 7.94
N LEU A 83 -7.56 10.67 8.98
CA LEU A 83 -6.40 9.76 9.05
C LEU A 83 -6.39 8.75 7.89
N MET A 84 -7.56 8.29 7.45
CA MET A 84 -7.66 7.40 6.28
C MET A 84 -7.19 8.08 4.98
N VAL A 85 -7.43 9.39 4.83
CA VAL A 85 -6.86 10.19 3.73
C VAL A 85 -5.34 10.32 3.87
N ASP A 86 -4.84 10.59 5.08
CA ASP A 86 -3.40 10.71 5.34
C ASP A 86 -2.67 9.38 5.04
N ILE A 87 -3.28 8.25 5.41
CA ILE A 87 -2.75 6.91 5.11
C ILE A 87 -2.77 6.65 3.60
N GLN A 88 -3.83 7.03 2.89
CA GLN A 88 -3.88 6.94 1.44
C GLN A 88 -2.69 7.68 0.79
N GLN A 89 -2.43 8.92 1.23
CA GLN A 89 -1.29 9.70 0.73
C GLN A 89 0.05 9.06 1.08
N TRP A 90 0.18 8.50 2.28
CA TRP A 90 1.36 7.77 2.71
C TRP A 90 1.63 6.52 1.87
N ILE A 91 0.60 5.74 1.51
CA ILE A 91 0.73 4.59 0.60
C ILE A 91 1.29 5.05 -0.75
N THR A 92 0.72 6.11 -1.33
CA THR A 92 1.18 6.66 -2.62
C THR A 92 2.62 7.19 -2.55
N ALA A 93 2.99 7.86 -1.45
CA ALA A 93 4.35 8.38 -1.25
C ALA A 93 5.38 7.23 -1.12
N THR A 94 5.04 6.21 -0.34
CA THR A 94 5.86 5.01 -0.12
C THR A 94 6.10 4.27 -1.45
N LEU A 95 5.06 4.12 -2.25
CA LEU A 95 5.14 3.57 -3.61
C LEU A 95 6.11 4.34 -4.51
N LYS A 96 5.95 5.68 -4.58
CA LYS A 96 6.77 6.54 -5.43
C LYS A 96 8.23 6.63 -4.97
N ALA A 97 8.48 6.44 -3.67
CA ALA A 97 9.83 6.43 -3.11
C ALA A 97 10.59 5.12 -3.35
N SER A 98 9.88 4.02 -3.69
CA SER A 98 10.53 2.73 -3.95
C SER A 98 11.38 2.81 -5.22
N ILE A 99 12.66 2.41 -5.09
CA ILE A 99 13.70 2.56 -6.13
C ILE A 99 13.35 1.80 -7.43
N ARG A 100 12.55 0.73 -7.32
CA ARG A 100 11.97 0.01 -8.46
C ARG A 100 10.58 -0.45 -8.07
N VAL A 101 9.56 0.22 -8.61
CA VAL A 101 8.21 -0.29 -8.50
C VAL A 101 8.11 -1.55 -9.36
N SER A 102 8.11 -2.72 -8.73
CA SER A 102 7.97 -3.99 -9.44
C SER A 102 6.51 -4.22 -9.85
N ARG A 103 6.31 -4.95 -10.96
CA ARG A 103 4.99 -5.41 -11.38
C ARG A 103 4.29 -6.18 -10.25
N ASP A 104 5.04 -7.01 -9.53
CA ASP A 104 4.51 -7.81 -8.43
C ASP A 104 4.07 -6.94 -7.24
N GLY A 105 4.77 -5.85 -6.93
CA GLY A 105 4.36 -4.87 -5.93
C GLY A 105 3.04 -4.18 -6.30
N ILE A 106 2.89 -3.79 -7.57
CA ILE A 106 1.64 -3.18 -8.07
C ILE A 106 0.47 -4.18 -8.01
N ILE A 107 0.69 -5.43 -8.42
CA ILE A 107 -0.32 -6.50 -8.33
C ILE A 107 -0.69 -6.75 -6.87
N CYS A 108 0.29 -6.85 -5.97
CA CYS A 108 0.07 -7.06 -4.54
C CYS A 108 -0.83 -5.97 -3.94
N LEU A 109 -0.55 -4.71 -4.24
CA LEU A 109 -1.33 -3.59 -3.74
C LEU A 109 -2.73 -3.51 -4.37
N SER A 110 -2.83 -3.80 -5.67
CA SER A 110 -4.12 -3.88 -6.36
C SER A 110 -5.01 -4.97 -5.77
N LYS A 111 -4.44 -6.13 -5.43
CA LYS A 111 -5.13 -7.20 -4.69
C LYS A 111 -5.56 -6.75 -3.31
N PHE A 112 -4.68 -6.08 -2.57
CA PHE A 112 -5.00 -5.54 -1.25
C PHE A 112 -6.22 -4.59 -1.29
N LEU A 113 -6.33 -3.70 -2.28
CA LEU A 113 -7.48 -2.78 -2.38
C LEU A 113 -8.82 -3.51 -2.48
N ASN A 114 -8.83 -4.70 -3.07
CA ASN A 114 -10.03 -5.53 -3.23
C ASN A 114 -10.28 -6.49 -2.04
N GLN A 115 -9.38 -6.57 -1.06
CA GLN A 115 -9.59 -7.43 0.11
C GLN A 115 -10.62 -6.85 1.08
N PRO A 116 -11.38 -7.70 1.80
CA PRO A 116 -12.30 -7.26 2.86
C PRO A 116 -11.61 -6.53 4.02
N THR A 117 -10.32 -6.84 4.26
CA THR A 117 -9.49 -6.16 5.28
C THR A 117 -9.09 -4.74 4.88
N CYS A 118 -9.31 -4.35 3.62
CA CYS A 118 -9.08 -2.98 3.18
C CYS A 118 -10.27 -2.10 3.53
N HIS A 119 -10.16 -1.45 4.69
CA HIS A 119 -11.16 -0.55 5.28
C HIS A 119 -11.22 0.85 4.64
N LEU A 120 -10.53 1.04 3.51
CA LEU A 120 -10.60 2.28 2.74
C LEU A 120 -11.99 2.45 2.10
N SER A 121 -12.47 3.69 2.02
CA SER A 121 -13.71 3.98 1.29
C SER A 121 -13.54 3.71 -0.21
N LEU A 122 -14.64 3.47 -0.93
CA LEU A 122 -14.61 3.25 -2.39
C LEU A 122 -13.88 4.38 -3.15
N PRO A 123 -14.13 5.69 -2.87
CA PRO A 123 -13.36 6.76 -3.51
C PRO A 123 -11.85 6.68 -3.26
N MET A 124 -11.43 6.27 -2.07
CA MET A 124 -10.01 6.10 -1.74
C MET A 124 -9.39 4.92 -2.49
N LYS A 125 -10.13 3.81 -2.61
CA LYS A 125 -9.71 2.64 -3.40
C LYS A 125 -9.57 3.00 -4.88
N GLN A 126 -10.52 3.76 -5.43
CA GLN A 126 -10.47 4.26 -6.81
C GLN A 126 -9.25 5.14 -7.05
N PHE A 127 -8.99 6.09 -6.15
CA PHE A 127 -7.80 6.95 -6.23
C PHE A 127 -6.50 6.15 -6.22
N LEU A 128 -6.34 5.23 -5.26
CA LEU A 128 -5.12 4.41 -5.18
C LEU A 128 -4.93 3.52 -6.39
N PHE A 129 -6.02 2.97 -6.93
CA PHE A 129 -5.99 2.18 -8.15
C PHE A 129 -5.54 3.02 -9.36
N GLU A 130 -6.03 4.25 -9.51
CA GLU A 130 -5.60 5.18 -10.55
C GLU A 130 -4.11 5.52 -10.43
N GLU A 131 -3.63 5.83 -9.22
CA GLU A 131 -2.21 6.10 -8.96
C GLU A 131 -1.32 4.89 -9.27
N LEU A 132 -1.71 3.68 -8.82
CA LEU A 132 -1.00 2.44 -9.12
C LEU A 132 -0.94 2.17 -10.64
N SER A 133 -2.05 2.41 -11.34
CA SER A 133 -2.14 2.26 -12.79
C SER A 133 -1.22 3.24 -13.52
N ASN A 134 -1.18 4.50 -13.08
CA ASN A 134 -0.30 5.52 -13.66
C ASN A 134 1.17 5.14 -13.45
N ILE A 135 1.55 4.75 -12.23
CA ILE A 135 2.92 4.30 -11.92
C ILE A 135 3.32 3.07 -12.77
N TYR A 136 2.41 2.10 -12.94
CA TYR A 136 2.65 0.93 -13.79
C TYR A 136 2.96 1.34 -15.24
N ILE A 137 2.11 2.19 -15.80
CA ILE A 137 2.23 2.65 -17.20
C ILE A 137 3.52 3.45 -17.38
N GLU A 138 3.83 4.38 -16.47
CA GLU A 138 5.07 5.16 -16.52
C GLU A 138 6.30 4.26 -16.50
N THR A 139 6.32 3.28 -15.59
CA THR A 139 7.43 2.31 -15.47
C THR A 139 7.57 1.47 -16.74
N PHE A 140 6.44 1.04 -17.32
CA PHE A 140 6.44 0.26 -18.55
C PHE A 140 6.90 1.06 -19.78
N GLN A 141 6.54 2.35 -19.85
CA GLN A 141 6.93 3.25 -20.92
C GLN A 141 8.40 3.67 -20.86
N GLN A 142 8.95 3.88 -19.66
CA GLN A 142 10.38 4.19 -19.48
C GLN A 142 11.28 3.06 -19.99
N ASN A 143 10.81 1.82 -19.94
CA ASN A 143 11.53 0.65 -20.44
C ASN A 143 11.45 0.45 -21.96
N ARG A 144 10.62 1.23 -22.68
CA ARG A 144 10.48 1.18 -24.15
C ARG A 144 11.25 2.32 -24.82
N ILE A 145 12.48 2.03 -25.27
CA ILE A 145 13.27 2.98 -26.07
C ILE A 145 12.62 3.12 -27.46
N GLY A 146 12.14 4.32 -27.82
CA GLY A 146 11.89 4.71 -29.21
C GLY A 146 10.46 4.55 -29.78
N ALA A 147 9.44 4.21 -28.98
CA ALA A 147 8.07 4.10 -29.47
C ALA A 147 7.29 5.43 -29.39
N ASN A 148 6.48 5.70 -30.42
CA ASN A 148 5.63 6.89 -30.53
C ASN A 148 4.63 6.94 -29.35
N ARG A 149 4.81 7.91 -28.44
CA ARG A 149 4.20 7.93 -27.08
C ARG A 149 2.67 8.01 -27.03
N GLN A 150 2.00 8.44 -28.10
CA GLN A 150 0.54 8.65 -28.11
C GLN A 150 -0.27 7.38 -28.44
N PHE A 151 0.16 6.56 -29.40
CA PHE A 151 -0.55 5.33 -29.77
C PHE A 151 -0.36 4.18 -28.76
N THR A 152 0.69 4.26 -27.95
CA THR A 152 1.03 3.26 -26.92
C THR A 152 0.18 3.39 -25.66
N TYR A 153 -0.31 4.59 -25.34
CA TYR A 153 -1.02 4.85 -24.08
C TYR A 153 -2.31 4.04 -23.88
N PHE A 154 -3.08 3.81 -24.96
CA PHE A 154 -4.31 3.01 -24.91
C PHE A 154 -4.02 1.52 -24.67
N TRP A 155 -3.05 0.96 -25.40
CA TRP A 155 -2.66 -0.44 -25.27
C TRP A 155 -1.97 -0.74 -23.94
N ASP A 156 -1.19 0.21 -23.42
CA ASP A 156 -0.56 0.10 -22.10
C ASP A 156 -1.62 0.04 -20.98
N ARG A 157 -2.75 0.74 -21.14
CA ARG A 157 -3.91 0.63 -20.23
C ARG A 157 -4.64 -0.70 -20.36
N ILE A 158 -4.70 -1.30 -21.55
CA ILE A 158 -5.27 -2.64 -21.73
C ILE A 158 -4.45 -3.70 -21.00
N CYS A 159 -3.12 -3.53 -20.88
CA CYS A 159 -2.30 -4.45 -20.10
C CYS A 159 -2.70 -4.53 -18.61
N LEU A 160 -3.28 -3.45 -18.06
CA LEU A 160 -3.81 -3.43 -16.70
C LEU A 160 -5.04 -4.31 -16.53
N LEU A 161 -5.75 -4.66 -17.61
CA LEU A 161 -6.93 -5.52 -17.54
C LEU A 161 -6.58 -6.89 -16.92
N SER A 162 -5.41 -7.44 -17.28
CA SER A 162 -4.92 -8.69 -16.67
C SER A 162 -4.75 -8.58 -15.16
N ILE A 163 -4.18 -7.46 -14.70
CA ILE A 163 -3.99 -7.17 -13.28
C ILE A 163 -5.34 -7.02 -12.58
N ILE A 164 -6.29 -6.29 -13.19
CA ILE A 164 -7.66 -6.13 -12.65
C ILE A 164 -8.34 -7.51 -12.50
N MET A 165 -8.27 -8.35 -13.53
CA MET A 165 -8.86 -9.69 -13.51
C MET A 165 -8.24 -10.57 -12.42
N ASP A 166 -6.92 -10.49 -12.23
CA ASP A 166 -6.20 -11.20 -11.16
C ASP A 166 -6.54 -10.68 -9.74
N CYS A 167 -7.13 -9.48 -9.64
CA CYS A 167 -7.53 -8.86 -8.38
C CYS A 167 -9.02 -9.07 -8.05
N LEU A 168 -9.81 -9.65 -8.95
CA LEU A 168 -11.20 -10.00 -8.64
C LEU A 168 -11.20 -11.11 -7.57
N PRO A 169 -12.05 -11.00 -6.53
CA PRO A 169 -12.22 -12.09 -5.59
C PRO A 169 -12.65 -13.34 -6.36
N ASP A 170 -12.02 -14.49 -6.07
CA ASP A 170 -12.47 -15.75 -6.63
C ASP A 170 -13.92 -15.96 -6.16
N PRO A 171 -14.90 -16.06 -7.06
CA PRO A 171 -16.30 -16.29 -6.66
C PRO A 171 -16.49 -17.61 -5.89
N ASN A 172 -15.47 -18.47 -5.82
CA ASN A 172 -15.47 -19.70 -5.01
C ASN A 172 -14.92 -19.51 -3.57
N LEU A 173 -14.40 -18.33 -3.21
CA LEU A 173 -13.85 -18.03 -1.88
C LEU A 173 -14.89 -17.50 -0.87
N ASP A 174 -16.10 -17.16 -1.31
CA ASP A 174 -17.20 -16.72 -0.43
C ASP A 174 -17.86 -17.87 0.38
N ASN A 175 -17.32 -19.09 0.30
CA ASN A 175 -17.81 -20.30 0.98
C ASN A 175 -16.80 -20.94 1.97
N LEU A 176 -15.81 -20.18 2.47
CA LEU A 176 -14.85 -20.65 3.48
C LEU A 176 -14.86 -19.79 4.74
#